data_AF-A0A1I6T2J5-F1
#
_entry.id   AF-A0A1I6T2J5-F1
#
_cell.length_a   1.000
_cell.length_b   1.000
_cell.length_c   1.000
_cell.angle_alpha   90.00
_cell.angle_beta   90.00
_cell.angle_gamma   90.00
#
_symmetry.space_group_name_H-M   'P 1'
#
loop_
_entity.id
_entity.type
_entity.pdbx_description
1 polymer ?
#
loop_
_entity_poly.entity_id
_entity_poly.type
_entity_poly.pdbx_seq_one_letter_code
_entity_poly.pdbx_strand_id
1 'polypeptide(L)'
;MRILLMAVCLVACSPAPPVEGPRTQSQAPTQHPAFDDIRGEWRLTEMNGRPAPSATDPDDAHHPITMTVGDFTFRAQSQCVAFWRLYDRQGDRLVVSEANPGAMCARGLSDWETEFSRSLSKATRAERVEETLRLTGPEARLVFEPAPPQPRIDITGRWRLQFFHGAAPPPGSGPVEITISDGRIGANACVFSGWRYRQEGPLLEITSDDGLVCERTLTPFEQRFGSFMDRVIRATLLPDGSLILDSAGEQVEFDRVG
;
A
#
# COMPACT_ATOMS: atom_id res chain seq x y z
N MET A 1 -3.56 5.64 88.01
CA MET A 1 -2.95 4.92 86.86
C MET A 1 -2.57 5.98 85.83
N ARG A 2 -1.28 6.09 85.49
CA ARG A 2 -0.68 7.25 84.83
C ARG A 2 -0.97 7.25 83.31
N ILE A 3 -1.42 8.39 82.82
CA ILE A 3 -1.58 8.77 81.41
C ILE A 3 -0.19 9.15 80.87
N LEU A 4 0.23 8.57 79.75
CA LEU A 4 1.45 8.96 79.04
C LEU A 4 1.06 9.41 77.61
N LEU A 5 1.00 10.72 77.42
CA LEU A 5 0.92 11.37 76.10
C LEU A 5 2.32 11.44 75.50
N MET A 6 2.56 10.77 74.37
CA MET A 6 3.70 11.07 73.51
C MET A 6 3.30 12.15 72.50
N ALA A 7 3.88 13.33 72.66
CA ALA A 7 3.89 14.39 71.66
C ALA A 7 5.02 14.10 70.65
N VAL A 8 4.66 13.88 69.39
CA VAL A 8 5.61 13.73 68.27
C VAL A 8 5.76 15.11 67.61
N CYS A 9 6.96 15.68 67.70
CA CYS A 9 7.34 16.91 67.02
C CYS A 9 7.50 16.65 65.51
N LEU A 10 6.63 17.25 64.69
CA LEU A 10 6.83 17.35 63.24
C LEU A 10 7.79 18.51 62.95
N VAL A 11 9.01 18.18 62.54
CA VAL A 11 9.97 19.15 61.99
C VAL A 11 9.56 19.45 60.55
N ALA A 12 9.09 20.67 60.31
CA ALA A 12 8.71 21.16 58.99
C ALA A 12 9.97 21.50 58.16
N CYS A 13 10.41 20.59 57.30
CA CYS A 13 11.34 20.92 56.22
C CYS A 13 10.56 21.66 55.12
N SER A 14 10.72 22.98 55.04
CA SER A 14 10.24 23.76 53.89
C SER A 14 11.24 23.60 52.73
N PRO A 15 10.84 23.03 51.58
CA PRO A 15 11.70 22.97 50.41
C PRO A 15 11.91 24.37 49.85
N ALA A 16 13.16 24.70 49.52
CA ALA A 16 13.53 25.96 48.88
C ALA A 16 12.81 26.13 47.53
N PRO A 17 12.39 27.37 47.17
CA PRO A 17 11.75 27.62 45.89
C PRO A 17 12.72 27.32 44.73
N PRO A 18 12.25 26.68 43.66
CA PRO A 18 13.09 26.38 42.50
C PRO A 18 13.56 27.67 41.84
N VAL A 19 14.86 27.74 41.57
CA VAL A 19 15.48 28.81 40.79
C VAL A 19 14.95 28.71 39.35
N GLU A 20 14.23 29.74 38.88
CA GLU A 20 13.81 29.86 37.48
C GLU A 20 15.06 29.93 36.59
N GLY A 21 15.43 28.80 35.99
CA GLY A 21 16.39 28.76 34.90
C GLY A 21 15.88 29.53 33.68
N PRO A 22 16.77 29.95 32.77
CA PRO A 22 16.39 30.64 31.54
C PRO A 22 15.32 29.83 30.81
N ARG A 23 14.13 30.44 30.62
CA ARG A 23 13.02 29.86 29.86
C ARG A 23 13.52 29.60 28.44
N THR A 24 13.84 28.34 28.14
CA THR A 24 14.01 27.86 26.77
C THR A 24 12.72 28.22 26.06
N GLN A 25 12.78 29.22 25.17
CA GLN A 25 11.67 29.56 24.30
C GLN A 25 11.36 28.29 23.51
N SER A 26 10.23 27.67 23.85
CA SER A 26 9.68 26.55 23.11
C SER A 26 9.35 27.09 21.72
N GLN A 27 10.28 26.94 20.79
CA GLN A 27 10.03 27.22 19.38
C GLN A 27 8.84 26.35 19.01
N ALA A 28 7.72 27.01 18.68
CA ALA A 28 6.56 26.33 18.12
C ALA A 28 7.08 25.44 16.97
N PRO A 29 6.71 24.15 16.94
CA PRO A 29 7.16 23.24 15.91
C PRO A 29 6.90 23.90 14.56
N THR A 30 7.98 24.17 13.82
CA THR A 30 7.93 24.75 12.49
C THR A 30 6.98 23.87 11.69
N GLN A 31 5.79 24.40 11.37
CA GLN A 31 4.86 23.73 10.47
C GLN A 31 5.61 23.50 9.17
N HIS A 32 6.05 22.26 8.95
CA HIS A 32 6.51 21.84 7.64
C HIS A 32 5.33 22.11 6.70
N PRO A 33 5.58 22.72 5.53
CA PRO A 33 4.53 22.91 4.54
C PRO A 33 3.84 21.56 4.32
N ALA A 34 2.51 21.55 4.39
CA ALA A 34 1.73 20.36 4.14
C ALA A 34 2.06 19.90 2.71
N PHE A 35 2.76 18.77 2.60
CA PHE A 35 3.09 18.19 1.31
C PHE A 35 1.78 17.85 0.58
N ASP A 36 1.72 18.18 -0.70
CA ASP A 36 0.54 17.84 -1.49
C ASP A 36 0.32 16.32 -1.50
N ASP A 37 -0.94 15.95 -1.34
CA ASP A 37 -1.39 14.56 -1.42
C ASP A 37 -1.34 14.10 -2.88
N ILE A 38 -0.44 13.17 -3.16
CA ILE A 38 -0.22 12.57 -4.49
C ILE A 38 -0.97 11.25 -4.66
N ARG A 39 -1.71 10.80 -3.64
CA ARG A 39 -2.42 9.52 -3.69
C ARG A 39 -3.53 9.54 -4.72
N GLY A 40 -3.82 8.37 -5.29
CA GLY A 40 -4.88 8.19 -6.28
C GLY A 40 -4.44 7.39 -7.50
N GLU A 41 -5.32 7.35 -8.48
CA GLU A 41 -5.11 6.70 -9.78
C GLU A 41 -4.69 7.75 -10.81
N TRP A 42 -3.59 7.49 -11.50
CA TRP A 42 -2.93 8.42 -12.40
C TRP A 42 -2.68 7.79 -13.76
N ARG A 43 -2.82 8.54 -14.85
CA ARG A 43 -2.53 8.10 -16.22
C ARG A 43 -1.35 8.88 -16.75
N LEU A 44 -0.30 8.20 -17.20
CA LEU A 44 0.88 8.83 -17.79
C LEU A 44 0.47 9.55 -19.08
N THR A 45 0.82 10.83 -19.19
CA THR A 45 0.58 11.66 -20.38
C THR A 45 1.88 12.08 -21.07
N GLU A 46 2.98 12.19 -20.33
CA GLU A 46 4.29 12.56 -20.87
C GLU A 46 5.42 11.88 -20.08
N MET A 47 6.44 11.41 -20.80
CA MET A 47 7.69 10.91 -20.23
C MET A 47 8.87 11.55 -20.94
N ASN A 48 9.70 12.27 -20.18
CA ASN A 48 10.92 12.92 -20.63
C ASN A 48 10.69 13.84 -21.85
N GLY A 49 9.58 14.59 -21.87
CA GLY A 49 9.21 15.48 -22.97
C GLY A 49 8.55 14.80 -24.17
N ARG A 50 8.38 13.48 -24.14
CA ARG A 50 7.66 12.72 -25.18
C ARG A 50 6.24 12.39 -24.71
N PRO A 51 5.20 12.63 -25.52
CA PRO A 51 3.84 12.25 -25.17
C PRO A 51 3.75 10.73 -25.00
N ALA A 52 2.95 10.29 -24.02
CA ALA A 52 2.66 8.88 -23.83
C ALA A 52 1.85 8.33 -25.02
N PRO A 53 2.09 7.07 -25.44
CA PRO A 53 1.32 6.44 -26.50
C PRO A 53 -0.18 6.48 -26.21
N SER A 54 -0.94 6.82 -27.24
CA SER A 54 -2.40 6.81 -27.16
C SER A 54 -2.94 5.40 -27.44
N ALA A 55 -4.15 5.11 -26.98
CA ALA A 55 -4.83 3.86 -27.33
C ALA A 55 -5.05 3.69 -28.86
N THR A 56 -4.96 4.79 -29.62
CA THR A 56 -5.10 4.82 -31.08
C THR A 56 -3.77 4.70 -31.83
N ASP A 57 -2.65 4.53 -31.12
CA ASP A 57 -1.32 4.39 -31.72
C ASP A 57 -1.19 3.01 -32.41
N PRO A 58 -0.90 2.95 -33.72
CA PRO A 58 -0.85 1.71 -34.48
C PRO A 58 0.34 0.81 -34.14
N ASP A 59 1.37 1.30 -33.45
CA ASP A 59 2.61 0.56 -33.16
C ASP A 59 2.54 -0.31 -31.88
N ASP A 60 1.39 -0.97 -31.64
CA ASP A 60 1.21 -2.03 -30.63
C ASP A 60 1.40 -1.59 -29.14
N ALA A 61 1.49 -0.29 -28.87
CA ALA A 61 1.52 0.29 -27.53
C ALA A 61 0.10 0.46 -26.93
N HIS A 62 -0.70 -0.60 -27.00
CA HIS A 62 -2.16 -0.56 -26.86
C HIS A 62 -2.76 -0.19 -25.51
N HIS A 63 -1.97 0.08 -24.46
CA HIS A 63 -2.54 0.52 -23.19
C HIS A 63 -1.73 1.64 -22.55
N PRO A 64 -2.38 2.76 -22.16
CA PRO A 64 -1.71 3.82 -21.44
C PRO A 64 -1.15 3.28 -20.12
N ILE A 65 0.02 3.77 -19.71
CA ILE A 65 0.56 3.45 -18.39
C ILE A 65 -0.31 4.11 -17.34
N THR A 66 -0.99 3.33 -16.51
CA THR A 66 -1.72 3.81 -15.34
C THR A 66 -0.92 3.51 -14.09
N MET A 67 -0.95 4.40 -13.10
CA MET A 67 -0.24 4.27 -11.84
C MET A 67 -1.16 4.57 -10.65
N THR A 68 -1.29 3.61 -9.74
CA THR A 68 -1.84 3.84 -8.41
C THR A 68 -0.72 4.34 -7.50
N VAL A 69 -0.96 5.45 -6.83
CA VAL A 69 -0.08 5.98 -5.77
C VAL A 69 -0.78 5.74 -4.43
N GLY A 70 -0.22 4.82 -3.64
CA GLY A 70 -0.64 4.58 -2.26
C GLY A 70 0.20 5.39 -1.27
N ASP A 71 0.09 5.13 0.04
CA ASP A 71 0.84 5.91 1.05
C ASP A 71 2.37 5.79 0.90
N PHE A 72 2.87 4.60 0.49
CA PHE A 72 4.31 4.29 0.38
C PHE A 72 4.67 3.56 -0.91
N THR A 73 3.77 3.53 -1.90
CA THR A 73 3.94 2.69 -3.09
C THR A 73 3.57 3.38 -4.38
N PHE A 74 4.35 3.11 -5.40
CA PHE A 74 3.97 3.29 -6.79
C PHE A 74 3.66 1.94 -7.41
N ARG A 75 2.48 1.81 -8.00
CA ARG A 75 2.09 0.63 -8.76
C ARG A 75 1.65 1.04 -10.13
N ALA A 76 2.46 0.76 -11.13
CA ALA A 76 2.10 1.06 -12.51
C ALA A 76 1.73 -0.21 -13.27
N GLN A 77 0.84 -0.06 -14.23
CA GLN A 77 0.42 -1.13 -15.13
C GLN A 77 0.53 -0.63 -16.56
N SER A 78 1.13 -1.46 -17.42
CA SER A 78 1.22 -1.28 -18.86
C SER A 78 0.87 -2.60 -19.51
N GLN A 79 -0.30 -2.67 -20.16
CA GLN A 79 -0.81 -3.94 -20.71
C GLN A 79 -0.80 -5.07 -19.64
N CYS A 80 -0.01 -6.12 -19.87
CA CYS A 80 0.21 -7.25 -18.97
C CYS A 80 1.48 -7.14 -18.10
N VAL A 81 2.16 -6.00 -18.10
CA VAL A 81 3.31 -5.72 -17.22
C VAL A 81 2.86 -4.92 -16.01
N ALA A 82 3.11 -5.44 -14.82
CA ALA A 82 2.93 -4.73 -13.56
C ALA A 82 4.29 -4.28 -12.99
N PHE A 83 4.40 -3.00 -12.66
CA PHE A 83 5.55 -2.43 -11.96
C PHE A 83 5.16 -2.09 -10.54
N TRP A 84 6.01 -2.43 -9.59
CA TRP A 84 5.82 -2.03 -8.21
C TRP A 84 7.11 -1.50 -7.60
N ARG A 85 7.00 -0.37 -6.90
CA ARG A 85 8.09 0.29 -6.16
C ARG A 85 7.58 0.74 -4.80
N LEU A 86 8.45 0.64 -3.81
CA LEU A 86 8.29 1.40 -2.58
C LEU A 86 8.80 2.82 -2.82
N TYR A 87 8.24 3.78 -2.10
CA TYR A 87 8.85 5.08 -1.99
C TYR A 87 8.82 5.57 -0.54
N ASP A 88 9.84 6.34 -0.18
CA ASP A 88 9.90 7.10 1.06
C ASP A 88 9.94 8.60 0.75
N ARG A 89 9.30 9.41 1.60
CA ARG A 89 9.27 10.87 1.50
C ARG A 89 10.12 11.46 2.60
N GLN A 90 11.24 12.08 2.20
CA GLN A 90 12.21 12.72 3.09
C GLN A 90 12.19 14.23 2.83
N GLY A 91 11.19 14.91 3.39
CA GLY A 91 10.93 16.32 3.07
C GLY A 91 10.45 16.47 1.63
N ASP A 92 11.10 17.33 0.85
CA ASP A 92 10.80 17.53 -0.58
C ASP A 92 11.34 16.38 -1.47
N ARG A 93 12.15 15.49 -0.89
CA ARG A 93 12.79 14.42 -1.62
C ARG A 93 11.97 13.13 -1.58
N LEU A 94 11.83 12.52 -2.74
CA LEU A 94 11.34 11.17 -2.94
C LEU A 94 12.54 10.22 -3.04
N VAL A 95 12.49 9.10 -2.33
CA VAL A 95 13.43 7.99 -2.49
C VAL A 95 12.64 6.79 -2.99
N VAL A 96 12.75 6.50 -4.28
CA VAL A 96 12.07 5.36 -4.90
C VAL A 96 12.99 4.14 -4.82
N SER A 97 12.45 3.00 -4.39
CA SER A 97 13.20 1.75 -4.34
C SER A 97 13.61 1.28 -5.73
N GLU A 98 14.50 0.30 -5.77
CA GLU A 98 14.74 -0.47 -6.98
C GLU A 98 13.49 -1.24 -7.42
N ALA A 99 13.58 -1.76 -8.63
CA ALA A 99 12.52 -2.52 -9.23
C ALA A 99 12.26 -3.83 -8.53
N ASN A 100 11.04 -4.01 -8.02
CA ASN A 100 10.52 -5.34 -7.84
C ASN A 100 9.87 -5.77 -9.17
N PRO A 101 10.41 -6.77 -9.88
CA PRO A 101 9.76 -7.29 -11.08
C PRO A 101 8.42 -7.90 -10.67
N GLY A 102 7.32 -7.27 -11.07
CA GLY A 102 5.99 -7.86 -10.95
C GLY A 102 5.78 -8.95 -12.00
N ALA A 103 4.54 -9.38 -12.18
CA ALA A 103 4.16 -10.23 -13.30
C ALA A 103 4.55 -9.55 -14.63
N MET A 104 5.26 -10.30 -15.48
CA MET A 104 5.68 -9.87 -16.80
C MET A 104 5.05 -10.76 -17.86
N CYS A 105 4.64 -10.17 -18.98
CA CYS A 105 4.23 -10.91 -20.15
C CYS A 105 5.39 -11.74 -20.71
N ALA A 106 5.09 -12.83 -21.44
CA ALA A 106 6.10 -13.61 -22.16
C ALA A 106 6.90 -12.79 -23.18
N ARG A 107 6.34 -11.68 -23.69
CA ARG A 107 7.03 -10.73 -24.59
C ARG A 107 8.14 -9.91 -23.91
N GLY A 108 8.27 -9.95 -22.59
CA GLY A 108 9.18 -9.07 -21.85
C GLY A 108 8.70 -7.62 -21.80
N LEU A 109 9.60 -6.69 -21.44
CA LEU A 109 9.32 -5.26 -21.42
C LEU A 109 9.53 -4.65 -22.81
N SER A 110 8.62 -3.78 -23.24
CA SER A 110 8.84 -2.88 -24.36
C SER A 110 9.87 -1.79 -24.01
N ASP A 111 10.35 -1.06 -25.02
CA ASP A 111 11.25 0.08 -24.81
C ASP A 111 10.60 1.16 -23.92
N TRP A 112 9.30 1.41 -24.12
CA TRP A 112 8.54 2.39 -23.33
C TRP A 112 8.41 1.96 -21.86
N GLU A 113 8.12 0.68 -21.63
CA GLU A 113 8.05 0.07 -20.29
C GLU A 113 9.41 0.08 -19.57
N THR A 114 10.48 -0.22 -20.30
CA THR A 114 11.86 -0.17 -19.80
C THR A 114 12.24 1.25 -19.40
N GLU A 115 11.92 2.22 -20.25
CA GLU A 115 12.20 3.63 -19.96
C GLU A 115 11.35 4.16 -18.81
N PHE A 116 10.06 3.82 -18.76
CA PHE A 116 9.19 4.19 -17.65
C PHE A 116 9.74 3.67 -16.32
N SER A 117 10.08 2.38 -16.26
CA SER A 117 10.69 1.74 -15.10
C SER A 117 11.97 2.47 -14.65
N ARG A 118 12.86 2.78 -15.60
CA ARG A 118 14.11 3.51 -15.34
C ARG A 118 13.84 4.93 -14.83
N SER A 119 12.98 5.70 -15.50
CA SER A 119 12.68 7.08 -15.11
C SER A 119 11.98 7.15 -13.76
N LEU A 120 11.07 6.22 -13.46
CA LEU A 120 10.42 6.15 -12.15
C LEU A 120 11.45 5.94 -11.02
N SER A 121 12.43 5.06 -11.21
CA SER A 121 13.52 4.85 -10.25
C SER A 121 14.49 6.04 -10.13
N LYS A 122 14.45 7.00 -11.05
CA LYS A 122 15.24 8.24 -11.00
C LYS A 122 14.44 9.44 -10.49
N ALA A 123 13.15 9.28 -10.18
CA ALA A 123 12.33 10.33 -9.61
C ALA A 123 12.80 10.63 -8.19
N THR A 124 13.09 11.91 -7.92
CA THR A 124 13.55 12.41 -6.62
C THR A 124 12.61 13.43 -6.01
N ARG A 125 11.56 13.83 -6.72
CA ARG A 125 10.52 14.76 -6.25
C ARG A 125 9.17 14.36 -6.82
N ALA A 126 8.11 14.61 -6.05
CA ALA A 126 6.73 14.46 -6.47
C ALA A 126 5.97 15.74 -6.12
N GLU A 127 5.30 16.32 -7.10
CA GLU A 127 4.53 17.55 -6.96
C GLU A 127 3.17 17.37 -7.62
N ARG A 128 2.11 17.83 -6.96
CA ARG A 128 0.80 17.95 -7.56
C ARG A 128 0.58 19.41 -7.95
N VAL A 129 0.55 19.67 -9.25
CA VAL A 129 0.26 21.00 -9.79
C VAL A 129 -1.12 20.95 -10.41
N GLU A 130 -2.09 21.59 -9.77
CA GLU A 130 -3.51 21.48 -10.14
C GLU A 130 -3.96 20.01 -10.12
N GLU A 131 -4.47 19.48 -11.24
CA GLU A 131 -4.86 18.07 -11.39
C GLU A 131 -3.75 17.20 -12.00
N THR A 132 -2.52 17.70 -12.06
CA THR A 132 -1.40 16.97 -12.66
C THR A 132 -0.43 16.49 -11.60
N LEU A 133 -0.12 15.20 -11.58
CA LEU A 133 1.01 14.66 -10.82
C LEU A 133 2.27 14.76 -11.67
N ARG A 134 3.33 15.34 -11.10
CA ARG A 134 4.66 15.43 -11.72
C ARG A 134 5.68 14.71 -10.85
N LEU A 135 6.35 13.72 -11.42
CA LEU A 135 7.51 13.09 -10.81
C LEU A 135 8.76 13.57 -11.55
N THR A 136 9.71 14.18 -10.83
CA THR A 136 10.91 14.79 -11.42
C THR A 136 12.19 14.33 -10.73
N GLY A 137 13.29 14.29 -11.49
CA GLY A 137 14.63 13.95 -11.01
C GLY A 137 15.69 14.10 -12.12
N PRO A 138 16.96 13.74 -11.86
CA PRO A 138 18.08 14.00 -12.79
C PRO A 138 17.89 13.42 -14.20
N GLU A 139 17.12 12.35 -14.34
CA GLU A 139 16.81 11.65 -15.61
C GLU A 139 15.33 11.26 -15.68
N ALA A 140 14.48 11.98 -14.95
CA ALA A 140 13.08 11.67 -14.80
C ALA A 140 12.24 12.92 -14.96
N ARG A 141 11.33 12.89 -15.92
CA ARG A 141 10.19 13.80 -15.98
C ARG A 141 8.98 12.98 -16.40
N LEU A 142 8.16 12.61 -15.43
CA LEU A 142 6.91 11.89 -15.66
C LEU A 142 5.76 12.83 -15.31
N VAL A 143 4.83 12.98 -16.24
CA VAL A 143 3.64 13.82 -16.08
C VAL A 143 2.43 12.91 -16.18
N PHE A 144 1.53 13.02 -15.22
CA PHE A 144 0.31 12.24 -15.16
C PHE A 144 -0.91 13.14 -14.95
N GLU A 145 -2.02 12.73 -15.53
CA GLU A 145 -3.34 13.26 -15.22
C GLU A 145 -4.11 12.25 -14.36
N PRO A 146 -5.26 12.60 -13.77
CA PRO A 146 -6.09 11.65 -13.04
C PRO A 146 -6.57 10.57 -14.02
N ALA A 147 -6.41 9.30 -13.64
CA ALA A 147 -6.94 8.22 -14.47
C ALA A 147 -8.48 8.26 -14.46
N PRO A 148 -9.15 7.91 -15.56
CA PRO A 148 -10.60 7.75 -15.55
C PRO A 148 -11.02 6.75 -14.47
N PRO A 149 -12.13 6.99 -13.76
CA PRO A 149 -12.61 6.04 -12.76
C PRO A 149 -12.87 4.70 -13.43
N GLN A 150 -12.22 3.65 -12.91
CA GLN A 150 -12.38 2.30 -13.42
C GLN A 150 -13.68 1.70 -12.90
N PRO A 151 -14.39 0.90 -13.71
CA PRO A 151 -15.57 0.19 -13.25
C PRO A 151 -15.20 -0.76 -12.11
N ARG A 152 -16.17 -0.98 -11.21
CA ARG A 152 -16.04 -2.00 -10.17
C ARG A 152 -15.86 -3.37 -10.84
N ILE A 153 -14.83 -4.11 -10.41
CA ILE A 153 -14.63 -5.49 -10.83
C ILE A 153 -15.43 -6.45 -9.94
N ASP A 154 -16.09 -7.44 -10.54
CA ASP A 154 -16.82 -8.47 -9.78
C ASP A 154 -15.85 -9.55 -9.28
N ILE A 155 -15.41 -9.40 -8.04
CA ILE A 155 -14.51 -10.33 -7.36
C ILE A 155 -15.25 -11.38 -6.52
N THR A 156 -16.58 -11.46 -6.64
CA THR A 156 -17.37 -12.41 -5.84
C THR A 156 -17.11 -13.85 -6.26
N GLY A 157 -17.17 -14.75 -5.28
CA GLY A 157 -16.95 -16.19 -5.49
C GLY A 157 -15.95 -16.78 -4.53
N ARG A 158 -15.55 -18.01 -4.83
CA ARG A 158 -14.52 -18.73 -4.08
C ARG A 158 -13.22 -18.72 -4.86
N TRP A 159 -12.13 -18.56 -4.13
CA TRP A 159 -10.81 -18.35 -4.68
C TRP A 159 -9.79 -19.16 -3.89
N ARG A 160 -8.95 -19.94 -4.56
CA ARG A 160 -7.90 -20.76 -3.94
C ARG A 160 -6.56 -20.10 -4.15
N LEU A 161 -5.84 -19.90 -3.06
CA LEU A 161 -4.49 -19.35 -3.07
C LEU A 161 -3.57 -20.21 -3.92
N GLN A 162 -2.95 -19.59 -4.91
CA GLN A 162 -1.99 -20.21 -5.81
C GLN A 162 -0.57 -19.76 -5.46
N PHE A 163 -0.36 -18.44 -5.35
CA PHE A 163 0.93 -17.86 -5.02
C PHE A 163 0.80 -16.77 -3.95
N PHE A 164 1.72 -16.79 -2.99
CA PHE A 164 1.94 -15.73 -2.03
C PHE A 164 3.29 -15.09 -2.34
N HIS A 165 3.27 -13.89 -2.91
CA HIS A 165 4.45 -13.14 -3.33
C HIS A 165 5.36 -13.97 -4.25
N GLY A 166 4.76 -14.57 -5.29
CA GLY A 166 5.45 -15.40 -6.28
C GLY A 166 5.88 -16.79 -5.79
N ALA A 167 5.66 -17.13 -4.51
CA ALA A 167 5.97 -18.44 -3.96
C ALA A 167 4.70 -19.25 -3.70
N ALA A 168 4.72 -20.54 -3.98
CA ALA A 168 3.62 -21.44 -3.61
C ALA A 168 3.48 -21.50 -2.07
N PRO A 169 2.25 -21.69 -1.53
CA PRO A 169 2.04 -21.88 -0.11
C PRO A 169 2.89 -23.04 0.46
N PRO A 170 3.34 -22.96 1.72
CA PRO A 170 4.13 -24.03 2.33
C PRO A 170 3.39 -25.37 2.29
N PRO A 171 4.08 -26.49 2.02
CA PRO A 171 3.45 -27.81 2.03
C PRO A 171 2.86 -28.11 3.41
N GLY A 172 1.70 -28.77 3.44
CA GLY A 172 0.99 -29.13 4.67
C GLY A 172 0.13 -28.01 5.29
N SER A 173 0.11 -26.80 4.70
CA SER A 173 -0.81 -25.72 5.11
C SER A 173 -2.28 -25.97 4.74
N GLY A 174 -2.56 -26.99 3.92
CA GLY A 174 -3.86 -27.19 3.30
C GLY A 174 -4.15 -26.16 2.20
N PRO A 175 -5.18 -26.36 1.37
CA PRO A 175 -5.57 -25.35 0.39
C PRO A 175 -6.18 -24.16 1.13
N VAL A 176 -5.53 -23.00 1.04
CA VAL A 176 -6.09 -21.74 1.53
C VAL A 176 -7.08 -21.25 0.50
N GLU A 177 -8.34 -21.16 0.88
CA GLU A 177 -9.41 -20.63 0.04
C GLU A 177 -10.05 -19.43 0.74
N ILE A 178 -10.24 -18.34 0.00
CA ILE A 178 -11.08 -17.23 0.41
C ILE A 178 -12.45 -17.34 -0.27
N THR A 179 -13.49 -16.88 0.40
CA THR A 179 -14.83 -16.67 -0.16
C THR A 179 -15.15 -15.19 -0.06
N ILE A 180 -15.42 -14.56 -1.20
CA ILE A 180 -15.77 -13.15 -1.29
C ILE A 180 -17.26 -13.05 -1.62
N SER A 181 -18.03 -12.40 -0.75
CA SER A 181 -19.46 -12.18 -0.91
C SER A 181 -19.86 -10.83 -0.32
N ASP A 182 -20.71 -10.07 -1.00
CA ASP A 182 -21.40 -8.86 -0.53
C ASP A 182 -20.72 -8.09 0.63
N GLY A 183 -19.53 -7.53 0.35
CA GLY A 183 -18.79 -6.70 1.30
C GLY A 183 -18.09 -7.48 2.41
N ARG A 184 -17.93 -8.79 2.27
CA ARG A 184 -17.21 -9.69 3.18
C ARG A 184 -16.22 -10.58 2.42
N ILE A 185 -15.11 -10.88 3.08
CA ILE A 185 -14.13 -11.89 2.68
C ILE A 185 -13.99 -12.85 3.86
N GLY A 186 -14.21 -14.14 3.67
CA GLY A 186 -13.87 -15.18 4.64
C GLY A 186 -12.77 -16.08 4.12
N ALA A 187 -12.07 -16.83 4.96
CA ALA A 187 -11.21 -17.92 4.49
C ALA A 187 -11.38 -19.21 5.28
N ASN A 188 -11.08 -20.34 4.64
CA ASN A 188 -11.25 -21.69 5.18
C ASN A 188 -10.13 -22.13 6.14
N ALA A 189 -9.37 -21.20 6.72
CA ALA A 189 -8.28 -21.46 7.64
C ALA A 189 -8.49 -20.74 8.98
N CYS A 190 -7.70 -21.12 9.99
CA CYS A 190 -8.01 -20.88 11.40
C CYS A 190 -8.09 -19.41 11.84
N VAL A 191 -7.67 -18.48 10.99
CA VAL A 191 -7.46 -17.06 11.33
C VAL A 191 -8.57 -16.15 10.78
N PHE A 192 -9.47 -16.69 9.95
CA PHE A 192 -10.14 -15.86 8.96
C PHE A 192 -11.65 -15.82 9.17
N SER A 193 -12.10 -15.33 10.33
CA SER A 193 -13.53 -15.11 10.63
C SER A 193 -14.17 -14.01 9.78
N GLY A 194 -13.32 -13.23 9.13
CA GLY A 194 -13.64 -12.51 7.92
C GLY A 194 -13.16 -11.07 7.99
N TRP A 195 -13.10 -10.47 6.82
CA TRP A 195 -12.91 -9.04 6.65
C TRP A 195 -14.16 -8.46 6.05
N ARG A 196 -14.46 -7.22 6.41
CA ARG A 196 -15.38 -6.41 5.62
C ARG A 196 -14.58 -5.70 4.55
N TYR A 197 -15.17 -5.52 3.38
CA TYR A 197 -14.55 -4.73 2.33
C TYR A 197 -15.53 -3.76 1.70
N ARG A 198 -15.02 -2.59 1.32
CA ARG A 198 -15.66 -1.65 0.40
C ARG A 198 -14.80 -1.56 -0.85
N GLN A 199 -15.45 -1.46 -2.01
CA GLN A 199 -14.76 -1.44 -3.29
C GLN A 199 -15.17 -0.23 -4.13
N GLU A 200 -14.16 0.49 -4.62
CA GLU A 200 -14.30 1.63 -5.52
C GLU A 200 -13.41 1.36 -6.75
N GLY A 201 -14.02 0.90 -7.85
CA GLY A 201 -13.26 0.40 -9.00
C GLY A 201 -12.43 -0.85 -8.62
N PRO A 202 -11.12 -0.87 -8.86
CA PRO A 202 -10.22 -1.93 -8.39
C PRO A 202 -9.76 -1.75 -6.94
N LEU A 203 -9.98 -0.58 -6.33
CA LEU A 203 -9.50 -0.28 -4.98
C LEU A 203 -10.36 -0.98 -3.94
N LEU A 204 -9.70 -1.49 -2.90
CA LEU A 204 -10.31 -2.14 -1.76
C LEU A 204 -9.96 -1.39 -0.49
N GLU A 205 -10.97 -1.13 0.34
CA GLU A 205 -10.79 -0.76 1.74
C GLU A 205 -11.20 -1.98 2.56
N ILE A 206 -10.26 -2.56 3.29
CA ILE A 206 -10.45 -3.78 4.06
C ILE A 206 -10.47 -3.41 5.54
N THR A 207 -11.41 -3.97 6.29
CA THR A 207 -11.48 -3.85 7.75
C THR A 207 -11.59 -5.24 8.35
N SER A 208 -10.74 -5.58 9.31
CA SER A 208 -10.84 -6.83 10.05
C SER A 208 -12.17 -6.92 10.79
N ASP A 209 -12.84 -8.07 10.74
CA ASP A 209 -13.95 -8.36 11.64
C ASP A 209 -13.35 -9.01 12.90
N ASP A 210 -13.57 -8.41 14.07
CA ASP A 210 -12.91 -8.81 15.31
C ASP A 210 -13.48 -10.12 15.83
N GLY A 211 -12.91 -11.24 15.40
CA GLY A 211 -13.24 -12.56 15.96
C GLY A 211 -12.18 -13.59 15.65
N LEU A 212 -11.26 -13.89 16.57
CA LEU A 212 -10.45 -15.12 16.43
C LEU A 212 -11.38 -16.31 16.68
N VAL A 213 -11.61 -17.14 15.66
CA VAL A 213 -12.53 -18.29 15.75
C VAL A 213 -11.81 -19.58 16.18
N CYS A 214 -10.47 -19.58 16.24
CA CYS A 214 -9.73 -20.80 16.54
C CYS A 214 -9.33 -20.99 17.99
N GLU A 215 -9.51 -22.24 18.44
CA GLU A 215 -9.04 -22.76 19.73
C GLU A 215 -7.56 -23.19 19.70
N ARG A 216 -6.86 -23.03 18.56
CA ARG A 216 -5.43 -23.37 18.40
C ARG A 216 -4.56 -22.17 18.05
N THR A 217 -3.26 -22.27 18.35
CA THR A 217 -2.25 -21.31 17.91
C THR A 217 -2.15 -21.27 16.38
N LEU A 218 -1.96 -20.06 15.87
CA LEU A 218 -1.82 -19.79 14.44
C LEU A 218 -0.42 -20.17 13.96
N THR A 219 -0.34 -20.80 12.80
CA THR A 219 0.95 -21.04 12.14
C THR A 219 1.55 -19.71 11.66
N PRO A 220 2.88 -19.61 11.46
CA PRO A 220 3.52 -18.39 10.95
C PRO A 220 2.96 -17.92 9.60
N PHE A 221 2.60 -18.88 8.74
CA PHE A 221 2.00 -18.58 7.45
C PHE A 221 0.60 -17.96 7.61
N GLU A 222 -0.24 -18.52 8.48
CA GLU A 222 -1.59 -17.97 8.73
C GLU A 222 -1.53 -16.56 9.34
N GLN A 223 -0.59 -16.30 10.25
CA GLN A 223 -0.36 -14.96 10.81
C GLN A 223 0.02 -13.96 9.71
N ARG A 224 0.97 -14.33 8.85
CA ARG A 224 1.39 -13.49 7.72
C ARG A 224 0.25 -13.22 6.74
N PHE A 225 -0.52 -14.24 6.39
CA PHE A 225 -1.67 -14.09 5.49
C PHE A 225 -2.74 -13.17 6.09
N GLY A 226 -3.04 -13.30 7.40
CA GLY A 226 -3.94 -12.39 8.10
C GLY A 226 -3.47 -10.95 8.01
N SER A 227 -2.22 -10.68 8.40
CA SER A 227 -1.62 -9.34 8.31
C SER A 227 -1.53 -8.81 6.88
N PHE A 228 -1.43 -9.68 5.87
CA PHE A 228 -1.53 -9.27 4.48
C PHE A 228 -2.93 -8.78 4.13
N MET A 229 -3.97 -9.55 4.48
CA MET A 229 -5.36 -9.21 4.18
C MET A 229 -5.77 -7.88 4.81
N ASP A 230 -5.33 -7.60 6.04
CA ASP A 230 -5.57 -6.31 6.72
C ASP A 230 -4.97 -5.10 5.99
N ARG A 231 -4.06 -5.33 5.03
CA ARG A 231 -3.36 -4.30 4.26
C ARG A 231 -3.67 -4.37 2.76
N VAL A 232 -4.60 -5.22 2.35
CA VAL A 232 -5.04 -5.28 0.95
C VAL A 232 -5.70 -3.95 0.58
N ILE A 233 -5.26 -3.37 -0.52
CA ILE A 233 -5.74 -2.08 -1.01
C ILE A 233 -6.30 -2.14 -2.43
N ARG A 234 -6.12 -3.26 -3.13
CA ARG A 234 -6.54 -3.41 -4.52
C ARG A 234 -6.83 -4.87 -4.84
N ALA A 235 -7.83 -5.07 -5.70
CA ALA A 235 -8.06 -6.29 -6.41
C ALA A 235 -7.87 -6.07 -7.93
N THR A 236 -7.35 -7.09 -8.60
CA THR A 236 -7.21 -7.14 -10.05
C THR A 236 -7.68 -8.51 -10.54
N LEU A 237 -8.52 -8.54 -11.56
CA LEU A 237 -8.85 -9.78 -12.28
C LEU A 237 -8.03 -9.85 -13.55
N LEU A 238 -7.26 -10.92 -13.70
CA LEU A 238 -6.50 -11.20 -14.90
C LEU A 238 -7.41 -11.78 -16.00
N PRO A 239 -7.02 -11.70 -17.29
CA PRO A 239 -7.80 -12.25 -18.40
C PRO A 239 -8.05 -13.76 -18.33
N ASP A 240 -7.20 -14.51 -17.65
CA ASP A 240 -7.35 -15.95 -17.39
C ASP A 240 -8.34 -16.27 -16.25
N GLY A 241 -8.85 -15.23 -15.58
CA GLY A 241 -9.80 -15.34 -14.48
C GLY A 241 -9.16 -15.38 -13.10
N SER A 242 -7.83 -15.31 -12.98
CA SER A 242 -7.15 -15.26 -11.68
C SER A 242 -7.42 -13.93 -10.96
N LEU A 243 -7.57 -14.00 -9.64
CA LEU A 243 -7.71 -12.84 -8.76
C LEU A 243 -6.38 -12.55 -8.10
N ILE A 244 -5.90 -11.32 -8.30
CA ILE A 244 -4.77 -10.77 -7.57
C ILE A 244 -5.30 -9.83 -6.50
N LEU A 245 -4.89 -10.06 -5.26
CA LEU A 245 -5.03 -9.10 -4.16
C LEU A 245 -3.66 -8.48 -3.87
N ASP A 246 -3.62 -7.17 -3.74
CA ASP A 246 -2.37 -6.44 -3.56
C ASP A 246 -2.36 -5.60 -2.28
N SER A 247 -1.28 -5.69 -1.50
CA SER A 247 -0.97 -4.82 -0.35
C SER A 247 0.36 -4.07 -0.57
N ALA A 248 0.63 -3.01 0.21
CA ALA A 248 1.79 -2.14 -0.03
C ALA A 248 3.14 -2.87 -0.14
N GLY A 249 3.27 -4.09 0.38
CA GLY A 249 4.52 -4.88 0.37
C GLY A 249 4.43 -6.25 -0.28
N GLU A 250 3.23 -6.71 -0.63
CA GLU A 250 2.98 -8.11 -0.94
C GLU A 250 1.85 -8.24 -1.94
N GLN A 251 1.91 -9.30 -2.75
CA GLN A 251 0.91 -9.63 -3.76
C GLN A 251 0.51 -11.09 -3.55
N VAL A 252 -0.78 -11.39 -3.70
CA VAL A 252 -1.30 -12.73 -3.54
C VAL A 252 -2.22 -13.05 -4.71
N GLU A 253 -1.98 -14.19 -5.33
CA GLU A 253 -2.69 -14.68 -6.50
C GLU A 253 -3.58 -15.86 -6.13
N PHE A 254 -4.82 -15.84 -6.62
CA PHE A 254 -5.80 -16.87 -6.40
C PHE A 254 -6.44 -17.34 -7.70
N ASP A 255 -6.64 -18.65 -7.81
CA ASP A 255 -7.45 -19.28 -8.85
C ASP A 255 -8.91 -19.35 -8.43
N ARG A 256 -9.85 -19.16 -9.37
CA ARG A 256 -11.28 -19.31 -9.08
C ARG A 256 -11.64 -20.77 -8.77
N VAL A 257 -12.52 -20.99 -7.80
CA VAL A 257 -13.01 -22.31 -7.38
C VAL A 257 -14.52 -22.42 -7.61
N GLY A 258 -14.92 -22.97 -8.76
CA GLY A 258 -16.33 -23.22 -9.09
C GLY A 258 -17.05 -21.99 -9.62
#